data_AF-A0A522DS04-F1
#
_entry.id   AF-A0A522DS04-F1
#
_cell.length_a   1.000
_cell.length_b   1.000
_cell.length_c   1.000
_cell.angle_alpha   90.00
_cell.angle_beta   90.00
_cell.angle_gamma   90.00
#
_symmetry.space_group_name_H-M   'P 1'
#
loop_
_entity.id
_entity.type
_entity.pdbx_description
1 polymer ?
#
loop_
_entity_poly.entity_id
_entity_poly.type
_entity_poly.pdbx_seq_one_letter_code
_entity_poly.pdbx_strand_id
1 'polypeptide(L)'
;MKKTPIAPTQLYKPCNIEQLKFSSTDELQDIDIVVGQERAMEAIKFGIRIDKSGYNIFAMAPDGTGKLTTVKQLVEHEACRQPVPSDWCYVHNFNQPAKPAAIRLEPGQGRVFQMDMAELIDEL
;
A
#
# COMPACT_ATOMS: atom_id res chain seq x y z
N MET A 1 -40.25 -1.16 34.25
CA MET A 1 -39.00 -0.62 34.85
C MET A 1 -39.12 0.90 34.98
N LYS A 2 -39.06 1.45 36.20
CA LYS A 2 -38.99 2.91 36.41
C LYS A 2 -37.64 3.41 35.86
N LYS A 3 -37.66 4.31 34.88
CA LYS A 3 -36.44 4.96 34.38
C LYS A 3 -36.06 6.07 35.37
N THR A 4 -34.91 5.95 36.02
CA THR A 4 -34.37 7.00 36.89
C THR A 4 -33.85 8.15 36.01
N PRO A 5 -34.33 9.39 36.18
CA PRO A 5 -33.84 10.51 35.40
C PRO A 5 -32.37 10.80 35.73
N ILE A 6 -31.56 11.00 34.71
CA ILE A 6 -30.15 11.39 34.80
C ILE A 6 -30.00 12.91 34.74
N ALA A 7 -29.01 13.44 35.45
CA ALA A 7 -28.76 14.87 35.48
C ALA A 7 -28.22 15.36 34.12
N PRO A 8 -28.53 16.60 33.68
CA PRO A 8 -28.03 17.13 32.40
C PRO A 8 -26.51 17.08 32.25
N THR A 9 -25.79 17.23 33.36
CA THR A 9 -24.32 17.13 33.44
C THR A 9 -23.78 15.72 33.13
N GLN A 10 -24.62 14.68 33.20
CA GLN A 10 -24.27 13.31 32.84
C GLN A 10 -24.56 12.98 31.37
N LEU A 11 -25.28 13.86 30.66
CA LEU A 11 -25.60 13.71 29.24
C LEU A 11 -24.51 14.29 28.33
N TYR A 12 -23.81 15.31 28.81
CA TYR A 12 -22.79 16.01 28.04
C TYR A 12 -21.38 15.65 28.52
N LYS A 13 -20.52 15.20 27.60
CA LYS A 13 -19.09 15.01 27.83
C LYS A 13 -18.33 16.15 27.12
N PRO A 14 -17.99 17.25 27.82
CA PRO A 14 -17.24 18.33 27.20
C PRO A 14 -15.86 17.84 26.75
N CYS A 15 -15.44 18.27 25.56
CA CYS A 15 -14.05 18.18 25.15
C CYS A 15 -13.28 19.26 25.94
N ASN A 16 -12.23 18.87 26.66
CA ASN A 16 -11.39 19.84 27.35
C ASN A 16 -10.41 20.47 26.34
N ILE A 17 -10.74 21.69 25.88
CA ILE A 17 -9.96 22.40 24.87
C ILE A 17 -8.55 22.76 25.38
N GLU A 18 -8.36 22.93 26.69
CA GLU A 18 -7.05 23.21 27.29
C GLU A 18 -6.05 22.05 27.10
N GLN A 19 -6.52 20.85 26.77
CA GLN A 19 -5.67 19.71 26.44
C GLN A 19 -5.13 19.77 25.01
N LEU A 20 -5.75 20.55 24.12
CA LEU A 20 -5.32 20.73 22.74
C LEU A 20 -4.27 21.82 22.68
N LYS A 21 -3.01 21.46 22.40
CA LYS A 21 -1.88 22.38 22.34
C LYS A 21 -1.72 23.06 20.97
N PHE A 22 -2.81 23.30 20.26
CA PHE A 22 -2.84 23.91 18.92
C PHE A 22 -4.10 24.77 18.77
N SER A 23 -4.06 25.78 17.91
CA SER A 23 -5.20 26.69 17.67
C SER A 23 -5.99 26.34 16.40
N SER A 24 -5.32 25.82 15.37
CA SER A 24 -5.91 25.26 14.16
C SER A 24 -5.38 23.86 13.87
N THR A 25 -6.19 23.02 13.19
CA THR A 25 -5.73 21.73 12.67
C THR A 25 -4.64 21.88 11.60
N ASP A 26 -4.48 23.05 11.01
CA ASP A 26 -3.40 23.36 10.06
C ASP A 26 -2.01 23.36 10.72
N GLU A 27 -1.95 23.47 12.05
CA GLU A 27 -0.71 23.39 12.83
C GLU A 27 -0.25 21.93 13.05
N LEU A 28 -1.13 20.96 12.76
CA LEU A 28 -0.84 19.55 12.96
C LEU A 28 -0.09 18.99 11.76
N GLN A 29 0.94 18.19 12.04
CA GLN A 29 1.58 17.39 11.00
C GLN A 29 0.63 16.28 10.55
N ASP A 30 0.63 16.02 9.25
CA ASP A 30 -0.04 14.84 8.69
C ASP A 30 0.50 13.58 9.37
N ILE A 31 -0.43 12.75 9.83
CA ILE A 31 -0.09 11.51 10.52
C ILE A 31 0.00 10.40 9.48
N ASP A 32 1.21 9.86 9.27
CA ASP A 32 1.46 8.73 8.36
C ASP A 32 0.87 7.39 8.87
N ILE A 33 0.26 7.39 10.06
CA ILE A 33 -0.11 6.21 10.81
C ILE A 33 -1.61 6.20 11.07
N VAL A 34 -2.24 5.08 10.73
CA VAL A 34 -3.64 4.81 11.05
C VAL A 34 -3.81 4.66 12.55
N VAL A 35 -4.55 5.59 13.14
CA VAL A 35 -4.82 5.65 14.58
C VAL A 35 -5.69 4.46 15.01
N GLY A 36 -5.30 3.79 16.09
CA GLY A 36 -6.12 2.75 16.74
C GLY A 36 -6.11 1.37 16.08
N GLN A 37 -5.22 1.10 15.12
CA GLN A 37 -5.13 -0.17 14.40
C GLN A 37 -3.78 -0.89 14.56
N GLU A 38 -3.13 -0.78 15.73
CA GLU A 38 -1.79 -1.33 15.99
C GLU A 38 -1.64 -2.80 15.56
N ARG A 39 -2.55 -3.68 15.99
CA ARG A 39 -2.52 -5.10 15.60
C ARG A 39 -2.59 -5.33 14.09
N ALA A 40 -3.43 -4.56 13.39
CA ALA A 40 -3.56 -4.70 11.94
C ALA A 40 -2.28 -4.23 11.23
N MET A 41 -1.70 -3.13 11.71
CA MET A 41 -0.44 -2.58 11.20
C MET A 41 0.72 -3.57 11.39
N GLU A 42 0.83 -4.21 12.55
CA GLU A 42 1.84 -5.24 12.80
C GLU A 42 1.66 -6.47 11.89
N ALA A 43 0.43 -6.94 11.71
CA ALA A 43 0.12 -8.07 10.84
C ALA A 43 0.47 -7.79 9.37
N ILE A 44 0.15 -6.58 8.88
CA ILE A 44 0.49 -6.16 7.52
C ILE A 44 2.02 -6.07 7.36
N LYS A 45 2.73 -5.40 8.29
CA LYS A 45 4.20 -5.30 8.26
C LYS A 45 4.87 -6.67 8.28
N PHE A 46 4.38 -7.58 9.12
CA PHE A 46 4.87 -8.95 9.15
C PHE A 46 4.67 -9.65 7.82
N GLY A 47 3.46 -9.58 7.25
CA GLY A 47 3.14 -10.21 5.97
C GLY A 47 3.96 -9.67 4.79
N ILE A 48 4.17 -8.35 4.72
CA ILE A 48 4.97 -7.72 3.65
C ILE A 48 6.43 -8.20 3.66
N ARG A 49 6.97 -8.53 4.84
CA ARG A 49 8.35 -8.99 4.99
C ARG A 49 8.56 -10.47 4.67
N ILE A 50 7.49 -11.22 4.39
CA ILE A 50 7.60 -12.61 3.97
C ILE A 50 7.92 -12.66 2.48
N ASP A 51 9.20 -12.82 2.15
CA ASP A 51 9.65 -13.02 0.77
C ASP A 51 9.50 -14.49 0.35
N LYS A 52 8.25 -14.95 0.20
CA LYS A 52 7.94 -16.30 -0.25
C LYS A 52 6.67 -16.36 -1.09
N SER A 53 6.79 -16.97 -2.26
CA SER A 53 5.64 -17.22 -3.13
C SER A 53 4.54 -18.02 -2.43
N GLY A 54 3.28 -17.65 -2.69
CA GLY A 54 2.10 -18.27 -2.08
C GLY A 54 1.62 -17.63 -0.77
N TYR A 55 2.37 -16.68 -0.21
CA TYR A 55 1.96 -15.92 0.97
C TYR A 55 1.27 -14.62 0.52
N ASN A 56 -0.01 -14.49 0.87
CA ASN A 56 -0.82 -13.33 0.53
C ASN A 56 -1.43 -12.73 1.81
N ILE A 57 -1.68 -11.42 1.80
CA ILE A 57 -2.38 -10.73 2.90
C ILE A 57 -3.84 -10.55 2.50
N PHE A 58 -4.75 -10.94 3.39
CA PHE A 58 -6.18 -10.66 3.28
C PHE A 58 -6.59 -9.68 4.39
N ALA A 59 -7.18 -8.55 4.01
CA ALA A 59 -7.61 -7.51 4.93
C ALA A 59 -9.14 -7.37 4.93
N MET A 60 -9.75 -7.47 6.10
CA MET A 60 -11.18 -7.27 6.31
C MET A 60 -11.41 -6.13 7.30
N ALA A 61 -12.24 -5.17 6.92
CA ALA A 61 -12.67 -4.10 7.81
C ALA A 61 -14.05 -3.57 7.36
N PRO A 62 -14.83 -2.96 8.28
CA PRO A 62 -16.07 -2.29 7.94
C PRO A 62 -15.88 -1.25 6.83
N ASP A 63 -16.96 -0.93 6.14
CA ASP A 63 -16.92 0.08 5.09
C ASP A 63 -16.65 1.48 5.66
N GLY A 64 -15.98 2.33 4.87
CA GLY A 64 -15.59 3.68 5.28
C GLY A 64 -14.37 3.77 6.22
N THR A 65 -13.73 2.66 6.57
CA THR A 65 -12.57 2.64 7.50
C THR A 65 -11.22 2.90 6.85
N GLY A 66 -11.17 3.22 5.55
CA GLY A 66 -9.92 3.52 4.84
C GLY A 66 -8.99 2.32 4.64
N LYS A 67 -9.47 1.07 4.80
CA LYS A 67 -8.67 -0.17 4.73
C LYS A 67 -7.67 -0.25 3.56
N LEU A 68 -8.11 0.12 2.36
CA LEU A 68 -7.26 0.07 1.16
C LEU A 68 -6.17 1.13 1.22
N THR A 69 -6.51 2.35 1.63
CA THR A 69 -5.57 3.47 1.79
C THR A 69 -4.48 3.09 2.79
N THR A 70 -4.86 2.52 3.93
CA THR A 70 -3.93 2.02 4.96
C THR A 70 -2.95 0.99 4.39
N VAL A 71 -3.47 -0.07 3.77
CA VAL A 71 -2.62 -1.15 3.23
C VAL A 71 -1.67 -0.60 2.16
N LYS A 72 -2.17 0.26 1.27
CA LYS A 72 -1.38 0.87 0.21
C LYS A 72 -0.24 1.73 0.75
N GLN A 73 -0.52 2.61 1.71
CA GLN A 73 0.52 3.45 2.35
C GLN A 73 1.63 2.60 3.00
N LEU A 74 1.27 1.51 3.67
CA LEU A 74 2.26 0.61 4.30
C LEU A 74 3.11 -0.12 3.25
N VAL A 75 2.48 -0.62 2.19
CA VAL A 75 3.18 -1.30 1.11
C VAL A 75 4.12 -0.33 0.37
N GLU A 76 3.66 0.88 0.06
CA GLU A 76 4.49 1.92 -0.57
C GLU A 76 5.68 2.29 0.31
N HIS A 77 5.45 2.51 1.62
CA HIS A 77 6.52 2.82 2.56
C HIS A 77 7.61 1.74 2.60
N GLU A 78 7.23 0.46 2.64
CA GLU A 78 8.20 -0.64 2.63
C GLU A 78 8.83 -0.85 1.24
N ALA A 79 8.08 -0.68 0.15
CA ALA A 79 8.57 -0.83 -1.22
C ALA A 79 9.64 0.22 -1.58
N CYS A 80 9.52 1.46 -1.11
CA CYS A 80 10.53 2.50 -1.31
C CYS A 80 11.91 2.14 -0.72
N ARG A 81 11.99 1.14 0.16
CA ARG A 81 13.21 0.67 0.81
C ARG A 81 13.78 -0.60 0.15
N GLN A 82 13.12 -1.11 -0.88
CA GLN A 82 13.52 -2.32 -1.61
C GLN A 82 14.27 -1.96 -2.90
N PRO A 83 15.07 -2.89 -3.46
CA PRO A 83 15.64 -2.72 -4.78
C PRO A 83 14.55 -2.48 -5.84
N VAL A 84 14.87 -1.66 -6.84
CA VAL A 84 13.97 -1.46 -7.99
C VAL A 84 13.72 -2.82 -8.66
N PRO A 85 12.46 -3.20 -8.92
CA PRO A 85 12.15 -4.48 -9.53
C PRO A 85 12.73 -4.57 -10.95
N SER A 86 13.10 -5.79 -11.35
CA SER A 86 13.54 -6.08 -12.72
C SER A 86 12.46 -5.78 -13.75
N ASP A 87 12.88 -5.38 -14.94
CA ASP A 87 12.01 -5.28 -16.10
C ASP A 87 11.74 -6.70 -16.64
N TRP A 88 10.48 -6.98 -16.97
CA TRP A 88 10.08 -8.25 -17.57
C TRP A 88 9.52 -8.01 -18.96
N CYS A 89 10.16 -8.61 -19.97
CA CYS A 89 9.74 -8.49 -21.36
C CYS A 89 9.26 -9.85 -21.87
N TYR A 90 8.10 -9.87 -22.52
CA TYR A 90 7.64 -11.04 -23.26
C TYR A 90 8.16 -10.96 -24.70
N VAL A 91 8.89 -12.00 -25.12
CA VAL A 91 9.41 -12.13 -26.48
C VAL A 91 8.72 -13.29 -27.20
N HIS A 92 8.65 -13.17 -28.52
CA HIS A 92 8.10 -14.24 -29.35
C HIS A 92 8.96 -15.50 -29.22
N ASN A 93 8.30 -16.63 -29.04
CA ASN A 93 8.97 -17.93 -28.98
C ASN A 93 8.77 -18.66 -30.31
N PHE A 94 9.79 -18.65 -31.16
CA PHE A 94 9.73 -19.25 -32.51
C PHE A 94 9.45 -20.77 -32.49
N ASN A 95 9.86 -21.48 -31.44
CA ASN A 95 9.60 -22.92 -31.31
C ASN A 95 8.16 -23.20 -30.87
N GLN A 96 7.58 -22.32 -30.04
CA GLN A 96 6.22 -22.46 -29.53
C GLN A 96 5.50 -21.10 -29.59
N PRO A 97 5.00 -20.67 -30.76
CA PRO A 97 4.42 -19.34 -30.96
C PRO A 97 3.28 -18.98 -30.01
N ALA A 98 2.52 -19.97 -29.54
CA ALA A 98 1.42 -19.79 -28.57
C ALA A 98 1.90 -19.61 -27.11
N LYS A 99 3.20 -19.69 -26.84
CA LYS A 99 3.80 -19.56 -25.51
C LYS A 99 4.99 -18.59 -25.55
N PRO A 100 4.72 -17.28 -25.46
CA PRO A 100 5.77 -16.26 -25.36
C PRO A 100 6.76 -16.59 -24.24
N ALA A 101 8.04 -16.32 -24.47
CA ALA A 101 9.06 -16.47 -23.44
C ALA A 101 9.18 -15.17 -22.64
N ALA A 102 9.37 -15.27 -21.34
CA ALA A 102 9.66 -14.11 -20.48
C ALA A 102 11.17 -14.00 -20.28
N ILE A 103 11.72 -12.83 -20.56
CA ILE A 103 13.11 -12.49 -20.22
C ILE A 103 13.11 -11.50 -19.06
N ARG A 104 14.03 -11.72 -18.12
CA ARG A 104 14.30 -10.80 -17.01
C ARG A 104 15.44 -9.87 -17.41
N LEU A 105 15.23 -8.57 -17.25
CA LEU A 105 16.21 -7.54 -17.53
C LEU A 105 16.45 -6.69 -16.28
N GLU A 106 17.62 -6.06 -16.21
CA GLU A 106 17.91 -5.10 -15.15
C GLU A 106 16.95 -3.91 -15.22
N PRO A 107 16.68 -3.21 -14.10
CA PRO A 107 15.73 -2.10 -14.07
C PRO A 107 16.01 -1.05 -15.16
N GLY A 108 14.99 -0.70 -15.93
CA GLY A 108 15.07 0.27 -17.03
C GLY A 108 15.61 -0.27 -18.36
N GLN A 109 16.19 -1.47 -18.39
CA GLN A 109 16.73 -2.06 -19.62
C GLN A 109 15.65 -2.62 -20.56
N GLY A 110 14.42 -2.85 -20.09
CA GLY A 110 13.33 -3.31 -20.94
C GLY A 110 12.98 -2.32 -22.04
N ARG A 111 13.09 -1.02 -21.76
CA ARG A 111 12.88 0.03 -22.77
C ARG A 111 14.01 0.09 -23.78
N VAL A 112 15.25 -0.09 -23.34
CA VAL A 112 16.43 -0.15 -24.23
C VAL A 112 16.27 -1.36 -25.17
N PHE A 113 15.99 -2.54 -24.61
CA PHE A 113 15.75 -3.75 -25.38
C PHE A 113 14.63 -3.59 -26.42
N GLN A 114 13.53 -2.90 -26.07
CA GLN A 114 12.46 -2.60 -27.02
C GLN A 114 12.96 -1.76 -28.21
N MET A 115 13.78 -0.74 -27.95
CA MET A 115 14.32 0.15 -28.98
C MET A 115 15.30 -0.61 -29.89
N ASP A 116 16.23 -1.36 -29.30
CA ASP A 116 17.21 -2.17 -30.04
C ASP A 116 16.52 -3.18 -30.97
N MET A 117 15.42 -3.80 -30.50
CA MET A 117 14.64 -4.73 -31.32
C MET A 117 13.90 -4.04 -32.48
N ALA A 118 13.46 -2.80 -32.29
CA ALA A 118 12.82 -2.04 -33.36
C ALA A 118 13.83 -1.65 -34.45
N GLU A 119 15.02 -1.17 -34.04
CA GLU A 119 16.12 -0.85 -34.95
C GLU A 119 16.58 -2.09 -35.73
N LEU A 120 16.74 -3.23 -35.05
CA LEU A 120 17.09 -4.49 -35.71
C LEU A 120 16.08 -4.89 -36.80
N ILE A 121 14.79 -4.69 -36.56
CA ILE A 121 13.74 -5.01 -37.55
C ILE A 121 13.80 -4.05 -38.74
N ASP A 122 14.12 -2.78 -38.52
CA ASP A 122 14.24 -1.77 -39.58
C ASP A 122 15.51 -1.97 -40.43
N GLU A 123 16.57 -2.56 -39.86
CA GLU A 123 17.83 -2.88 -40.55
C GLU A 123 17.84 -4.23 -41.30
N LEU A 124 16.82 -5.07 -41.11
CA LEU A 124 16.66 -6.39 -41.74
C LEU A 124 15.86 -6.36 -43.05
#